data_AF-A0A0U5F5Q6-F1
#
_entry.id   AF-A0A0U5F5Q6-F1
#
_cell.length_a   1.000
_cell.length_b   1.000
_cell.length_c   1.000
_cell.angle_alpha   90.00
_cell.angle_beta   90.00
_cell.angle_gamma   90.00
#
_symmetry.space_group_name_H-M   'P 1'
#
loop_
_entity.id
_entity.type
_entity.pdbx_description
1 polymer ?
#
loop_
_entity_poly.entity_id
_entity_poly.type
_entity_poly.pdbx_seq_one_letter_code
_entity_poly.pdbx_strand_id
1 'polypeptide(L)'
;MDFLSCTILFAGVDTACEQRLVAELDKHGLGVRIAADGRAVFAGFDTELPNLLVVQDHLPDMSAAQLCQRLRLTSATRGIPVVVLVGEHNAAQEQEILERGADACFCITDDPVFLIFRICALLREFGDETVEREGAVFRQPRVSVVTAPGGVLWAWPNGRHVSRTPKIVHMLRDNGEDATLVDDPDRLELSNVSAGRIQPDCIVVDLSCPAFNGLALAQTVSAFRRRSRQCTRVLGVVEHGQLSAEKIRLAFSAGVDDLTDSDIAPELLVARISSLVRRKTLQDEARREEAHIESARARMALADALRRVNADLAAANRKLIDAQVKLVQSAKMASLGELAAGIAHEFNNPLAFVLAHENTVKRSMAQALQAVRSGDREVAEVALTKGSERLVSSLVGLSRLRELVASLRRFSRLEEGEFRRLDVPDAIAMVLTLLAPKLGQEIAVECRLEAPPELVCQAALVNQVVMNIVSNAADAILEKRELARKQAGAVSVGDKDRILLMSFLEPAEGGQPENYVLQISDTGPGVPQELQERVFEPFFTTKPVGSGTGLGLATAYGVVQAHGGSIVITRSERLGGACFTIRVPYKAGEERRGEHVI
;
A
#
# COMPACT_ATOMS: atom_id res chain seq x y z
N MET A 1 27.76 9.72 30.60
CA MET A 1 27.85 8.41 29.93
C MET A 1 27.58 7.39 31.00
N ASP A 2 26.61 6.51 30.79
CA ASP A 2 26.27 5.45 31.73
C ASP A 2 27.15 4.24 31.37
N PHE A 3 28.23 4.04 32.11
CA PHE A 3 29.22 3.00 31.83
C PHE A 3 28.93 1.69 32.59
N LEU A 4 27.81 1.64 33.32
CA LEU A 4 27.46 0.52 34.21
C LEU A 4 27.25 -0.82 33.47
N SER A 5 27.08 -0.79 32.14
CA SER A 5 26.94 -1.97 31.29
C SER A 5 28.19 -2.32 30.47
N CYS A 6 29.30 -1.59 30.64
CA CYS A 6 30.53 -1.86 29.88
C CYS A 6 31.40 -2.92 30.58
N THR A 7 31.84 -3.90 29.81
CA THR A 7 32.72 -4.97 30.26
C THR A 7 34.14 -4.74 29.72
N ILE A 8 35.11 -4.54 30.61
CA ILE A 8 36.52 -4.41 30.27
C ILE A 8 37.23 -5.74 30.56
N LEU A 9 38.03 -6.25 29.62
CA LEU A 9 38.82 -7.46 29.81
C LEU A 9 40.30 -7.11 30.00
N PHE A 10 40.90 -7.55 31.11
CA PHE A 10 42.32 -7.43 31.41
C PHE A 10 43.04 -8.71 31.00
N ALA A 11 44.21 -8.61 30.39
CA ALA A 11 44.99 -9.76 29.93
C ALA A 11 46.46 -9.68 30.36
N GLY A 12 46.89 -10.67 31.15
CA GLY A 12 48.29 -10.85 31.60
C GLY A 12 48.88 -9.67 32.38
N VAL A 13 48.04 -8.89 33.06
CA VAL A 13 48.47 -7.78 33.91
C VAL A 13 49.00 -8.35 35.23
N ASP A 14 50.14 -7.82 35.72
CA ASP A 14 50.69 -8.21 37.03
C ASP A 14 49.68 -7.98 38.15
N THR A 15 49.60 -8.91 39.11
CA THR A 15 48.55 -8.93 40.15
C THR A 15 48.51 -7.64 40.99
N ALA A 16 49.65 -7.01 41.29
CA ALA A 16 49.67 -5.77 42.06
C ALA A 16 49.21 -4.57 41.22
N CYS A 17 49.59 -4.54 39.94
CA CYS A 17 49.13 -3.51 39.00
C CYS A 17 47.63 -3.66 38.71
N GLU A 18 47.17 -4.90 38.49
CA GLU A 18 45.77 -5.25 38.25
C GLU A 18 44.88 -4.76 39.39
N GLN A 19 45.18 -5.12 40.63
CA GLN A 19 44.38 -4.70 41.79
C GLN A 19 44.29 -3.17 41.91
N ARG A 20 45.40 -2.46 41.65
CA ARG A 20 45.43 -0.99 41.66
C ARG A 20 44.54 -0.39 40.59
N LEU A 21 44.63 -0.89 39.35
CA LEU A 21 43.87 -0.35 38.21
C LEU A 21 42.39 -0.72 38.29
N VAL A 22 42.05 -1.94 38.69
CA VAL A 22 40.67 -2.39 38.92
C VAL A 22 40.00 -1.54 39.99
N ALA A 23 40.68 -1.30 41.13
CA ALA A 23 40.13 -0.45 42.18
C ALA A 23 39.86 0.99 41.71
N GLU A 24 40.62 1.50 40.74
CA GLU A 24 40.38 2.81 40.16
C GLU A 24 39.23 2.80 39.14
N LEU A 25 39.11 1.75 38.32
CA LEU A 25 37.99 1.57 37.38
C LEU A 25 36.66 1.36 38.10
N ASP A 26 36.65 0.63 39.21
CA ASP A 26 35.46 0.39 40.04
C ASP A 26 34.88 1.70 40.60
N LYS A 27 35.74 2.67 40.99
CA LYS A 27 35.29 4.01 41.42
C LYS A 27 34.50 4.75 40.35
N HIS A 28 34.70 4.38 39.08
CA HIS A 28 34.02 4.95 37.92
C HIS A 28 32.90 4.05 37.37
N GLY A 29 32.59 2.94 38.05
CA GLY A 29 31.49 2.04 37.68
C GLY A 29 31.76 1.13 36.48
N LEU A 30 33.04 0.89 36.15
CA LEU A 30 33.46 0.05 35.04
C LEU A 30 33.81 -1.37 35.51
N GLY A 31 33.06 -2.37 35.05
CA GLY A 31 33.30 -3.77 35.43
C GLY A 31 34.50 -4.38 34.69
N VAL A 32 35.34 -5.12 35.43
CA VAL A 32 36.54 -5.77 34.88
C VAL A 32 36.46 -7.30 34.96
N ARG A 33 36.80 -7.96 33.86
CA ARG A 33 37.06 -9.40 33.75
C ARG A 33 38.55 -9.63 33.51
N ILE A 34 39.07 -10.78 33.91
CA ILE A 34 40.51 -11.10 33.83
C ILE A 34 40.73 -12.34 32.97
N ALA A 35 41.76 -12.29 32.13
CA ALA A 35 42.30 -13.40 31.36
C ALA A 35 43.80 -13.56 31.66
N ALA A 36 44.25 -14.81 31.82
CA ALA A 36 45.62 -15.09 32.22
C ALA A 36 46.65 -14.84 31.09
N ASP A 37 46.27 -15.09 29.84
CA ASP A 37 47.16 -15.01 28.67
C ASP A 37 46.37 -14.69 27.37
N GLY A 38 47.08 -14.56 26.25
CA GLY A 38 46.46 -14.24 24.97
C GLY A 38 45.51 -15.34 24.48
N ARG A 39 45.84 -16.62 24.68
CA ARG A 39 44.94 -17.75 24.37
C ARG A 39 43.63 -17.69 25.15
N ALA A 40 43.67 -17.36 26.43
CA ALA A 40 42.50 -17.19 27.28
C ALA A 40 41.61 -16.02 26.81
N VAL A 41 42.21 -14.94 26.29
CA VAL A 41 41.46 -13.83 25.67
C VAL A 41 40.62 -14.32 24.50
N PHE A 42 41.22 -15.05 23.55
CA PHE A 42 40.48 -15.55 22.37
C PHE A 42 39.44 -16.61 22.75
N ALA A 43 39.74 -17.50 23.71
CA ALA A 43 38.76 -18.48 24.19
C ALA A 43 37.54 -17.82 24.85
N GLY A 44 37.72 -16.66 25.49
CA GLY A 44 36.63 -15.90 26.08
C GLY A 44 35.63 -15.35 25.05
N PHE A 45 36.07 -15.08 23.82
CA PHE A 45 35.24 -14.48 22.76
C PHE A 45 34.13 -15.38 22.25
N ASP A 46 34.22 -16.70 22.44
CA ASP A 46 33.14 -17.64 22.12
C ASP A 46 31.92 -17.45 23.03
N THR A 47 32.11 -16.84 24.21
CA THR A 47 31.03 -16.57 25.16
C THR A 47 30.48 -15.15 24.99
N GLU A 48 31.34 -14.14 25.04
CA GLU A 48 30.97 -12.74 25.02
C GLU A 48 32.18 -11.88 24.62
N LEU A 49 31.97 -10.91 23.73
CA LEU A 49 33.00 -9.97 23.34
C LEU A 49 33.07 -8.80 24.34
N PRO A 50 34.25 -8.42 24.85
CA PRO A 50 34.39 -7.27 25.73
C PRO A 50 34.22 -5.95 24.97
N ASN A 51 33.80 -4.90 25.67
CA ASN A 51 33.72 -3.55 25.10
C ASN A 51 35.10 -2.91 24.92
N LEU A 52 36.09 -3.32 25.72
CA LEU A 52 37.48 -2.89 25.65
C LEU A 52 38.41 -3.94 26.24
N LEU A 53 39.61 -4.05 25.66
CA LEU A 53 40.68 -4.92 26.14
C LEU A 53 41.84 -4.09 26.69
N VAL A 54 42.31 -4.40 27.89
CA VAL A 54 43.54 -3.86 28.49
C VAL A 54 44.55 -4.99 28.57
N VAL A 55 45.73 -4.81 27.97
CA VAL A 55 46.71 -5.90 27.78
C VAL A 55 48.09 -5.44 28.24
N GLN A 56 48.81 -6.27 28.98
CA GLN A 56 50.23 -6.03 29.24
C GLN A 56 51.05 -6.16 27.93
N ASP A 57 52.08 -5.32 27.75
CA ASP A 57 52.94 -5.33 26.55
C ASP A 57 53.51 -6.72 26.20
N HIS A 58 53.85 -7.52 27.22
CA HIS A 58 54.23 -8.92 27.09
C HIS A 58 53.24 -9.82 27.84
N LEU A 59 52.57 -10.71 27.11
CA LEU A 59 51.80 -11.82 27.67
C LEU A 59 52.70 -13.07 27.76
N PRO A 60 52.33 -14.07 28.58
CA PRO A 60 53.09 -15.32 28.68
C PRO A 60 53.26 -16.06 27.35
N ASP A 61 52.32 -15.92 26.41
CA ASP A 61 52.24 -16.70 25.18
C ASP A 61 52.41 -15.90 23.87
N MET A 62 52.32 -14.57 23.91
CA MET A 62 52.51 -13.68 22.76
C MET A 62 52.78 -12.23 23.19
N SER A 63 53.25 -11.38 22.28
CA SER A 63 53.31 -9.93 22.54
C SER A 63 51.96 -9.25 22.34
N ALA A 64 51.74 -8.10 22.98
CA ALA A 64 50.55 -7.28 22.75
C ALA A 64 50.40 -6.86 21.27
N ALA A 65 51.52 -6.57 20.59
CA ALA A 65 51.54 -6.29 19.16
C ALA A 65 51.00 -7.46 18.31
N GLN A 66 51.40 -8.70 18.63
CA GLN A 66 50.89 -9.90 17.97
C GLN A 66 49.40 -10.12 18.25
N LEU A 67 48.96 -9.88 19.49
CA LEU A 67 47.56 -9.97 19.86
C LEU A 67 46.71 -8.95 19.10
N CYS A 68 47.12 -7.68 19.05
CA CYS A 68 46.47 -6.62 18.29
C CYS A 68 46.35 -7.00 16.81
N GLN A 69 47.44 -7.46 16.20
CA GLN A 69 47.43 -7.87 14.80
C GLN A 69 46.40 -8.99 14.54
N ARG A 70 46.34 -9.99 15.43
CA ARG A 70 45.36 -11.08 15.33
C ARG A 70 43.91 -10.59 15.47
N LEU A 71 43.64 -9.69 16.42
CA LEU A 71 42.31 -9.10 16.59
C LEU A 71 41.86 -8.35 15.32
N ARG A 72 42.76 -7.58 14.69
CA ARG A 72 42.45 -6.79 13.49
C ARG A 72 42.22 -7.64 12.24
N LEU A 73 42.77 -8.85 12.17
CA LEU A 73 42.58 -9.79 11.06
C LEU A 73 41.20 -10.46 11.06
N THR A 74 40.48 -10.45 12.18
CA THR A 74 39.21 -11.15 12.33
C THR A 74 38.05 -10.17 12.37
N SER A 75 37.05 -10.33 11.50
CA SER A 75 35.93 -9.41 11.33
C SER A 75 35.12 -9.19 12.62
N ALA A 76 34.92 -10.23 13.42
CA ALA A 76 34.18 -10.17 14.68
C ALA A 76 34.91 -9.40 15.78
N THR A 77 36.26 -9.41 15.80
CA THR A 77 37.06 -8.84 16.89
C THR A 77 37.78 -7.55 16.49
N ARG A 78 37.88 -7.23 15.19
CA ARG A 78 38.65 -6.07 14.70
C ARG A 78 38.15 -4.74 15.24
N GLY A 79 36.88 -4.65 15.66
CA GLY A 79 36.30 -3.46 16.26
C GLY A 79 36.55 -3.29 17.76
N ILE A 80 37.12 -4.28 18.46
CA ILE A 80 37.36 -4.20 19.91
C ILE A 80 38.51 -3.22 20.17
N PRO A 81 38.31 -2.16 20.98
CA PRO A 81 39.39 -1.24 21.32
C PRO A 81 40.40 -1.92 22.25
N VAL A 82 41.69 -1.68 22.04
CA VAL A 82 42.79 -2.27 22.79
C VAL A 82 43.68 -1.17 23.38
N VAL A 83 43.84 -1.20 24.71
CA VAL A 83 44.82 -0.38 25.44
C VAL A 83 45.96 -1.27 25.90
N VAL A 84 47.19 -0.93 25.54
CA VAL A 84 48.38 -1.68 25.95
C VAL A 84 49.08 -0.99 27.10
N LEU A 85 49.37 -1.73 28.18
CA LEU A 85 50.13 -1.26 29.33
C LEU A 85 51.62 -1.47 29.08
N VAL A 86 52.40 -0.39 29.13
CA VAL A 86 53.87 -0.42 29.00
C VAL A 86 54.54 -0.09 30.33
N GLY A 87 55.70 -0.70 30.59
CA GLY A 87 56.43 -0.52 31.85
C GLY A 87 57.08 0.86 31.99
N GLU A 88 57.64 1.36 30.90
CA GLU A 88 58.41 2.62 30.84
C GLU A 88 58.07 3.38 29.56
N HIS A 89 58.36 4.69 29.56
CA HIS A 89 58.17 5.55 28.39
C HIS A 89 59.19 5.20 27.29
N ASN A 90 58.73 4.58 26.21
CA ASN A 90 59.55 4.24 25.06
C ASN A 90 58.79 4.53 23.77
N ALA A 91 59.15 5.63 23.10
CA ALA A 91 58.44 6.10 21.92
C ALA A 91 58.46 5.11 20.75
N ALA A 92 59.57 4.39 20.55
CA ALA A 92 59.69 3.40 19.47
C ALA A 92 58.81 2.17 19.73
N GLN A 93 58.77 1.69 20.99
CA GLN A 93 57.90 0.58 21.38
C GLN A 93 56.42 0.96 21.28
N GLU A 94 56.03 2.15 21.76
CA GLU A 94 54.66 2.64 21.64
C GLU A 94 54.23 2.78 20.18
N GLN A 95 55.11 3.34 19.33
CA GLN A 95 54.87 3.47 17.90
C GLN A 95 54.58 2.10 17.28
N GLU A 96 55.45 1.11 17.51
CA GLU A 96 55.27 -0.24 16.98
C GLU A 96 53.92 -0.84 17.41
N ILE A 97 53.56 -0.70 18.69
CA ILE A 97 52.31 -1.25 19.23
C ILE A 97 51.08 -0.60 18.56
N LEU A 98 51.08 0.71 18.36
CA LEU A 98 50.00 1.45 17.70
C LEU A 98 49.88 1.10 16.22
N GLU A 99 51.02 0.95 15.52
CA GLU A 99 51.08 0.52 14.12
C GLU A 99 50.54 -0.91 13.95
N ARG A 100 50.75 -1.79 14.94
CA ARG A 100 50.26 -3.17 14.96
C ARG A 100 48.79 -3.30 15.33
N GLY A 101 48.12 -2.20 15.67
CA GLY A 101 46.67 -2.15 15.77
C GLY A 101 46.12 -1.72 17.13
N ALA A 102 46.94 -1.49 18.15
CA ALA A 102 46.46 -0.99 19.44
C ALA A 102 45.83 0.39 19.31
N ASP A 103 44.79 0.68 20.09
CA ASP A 103 44.13 1.98 20.05
C ASP A 103 44.86 3.02 20.92
N ALA A 104 45.49 2.58 22.01
CA ALA A 104 46.29 3.43 22.88
C ALA A 104 47.35 2.65 23.68
N CYS A 105 48.43 3.32 24.11
CA CYS A 105 49.48 2.76 24.97
C CYS A 105 49.63 3.56 26.28
N PHE A 106 49.48 2.97 27.44
CA PHE A 106 49.55 3.65 28.74
C PHE A 106 50.76 3.19 29.54
N CYS A 107 51.57 4.13 30.02
CA CYS A 107 52.70 3.80 30.90
C CYS A 107 52.18 3.59 32.32
N ILE A 108 52.48 2.43 32.92
CA ILE A 108 51.96 2.07 34.25
C ILE A 108 52.44 3.00 35.37
N THR A 109 53.51 3.76 35.11
CA THR A 109 54.06 4.77 36.03
C THR A 109 53.33 6.11 35.97
N ASP A 110 52.50 6.35 34.95
CA ASP A 110 51.70 7.57 34.82
C ASP A 110 50.54 7.59 35.83
N ASP A 111 49.95 8.79 35.98
CA ASP A 111 48.73 8.96 36.77
C ASP A 111 47.58 8.10 36.19
N PRO A 112 46.96 7.21 37.00
CA PRO A 112 45.84 6.36 36.57
C PRO A 112 44.65 7.12 35.97
N VAL A 113 44.47 8.41 36.32
CA VAL A 113 43.44 9.29 35.72
C VAL A 113 43.60 9.33 34.19
N PHE A 114 44.81 9.21 33.67
CA PHE A 114 45.07 9.22 32.24
C PHE A 114 44.65 7.92 31.54
N LEU A 115 44.79 6.77 32.21
CA LEU A 115 44.25 5.50 31.71
C LEU A 115 42.72 5.57 31.61
N ILE A 116 42.07 6.07 32.67
CA ILE A 116 40.60 6.23 32.71
C ILE A 116 40.15 7.16 31.59
N PHE A 117 40.84 8.28 31.38
CA PHE A 117 40.58 9.19 30.27
C PHE A 117 40.55 8.45 28.92
N ARG A 118 41.59 7.65 28.63
CA ARG A 118 41.69 6.92 27.37
C ARG A 118 40.62 5.84 27.22
N ILE A 119 40.35 5.09 28.28
CA ILE A 119 39.28 4.08 28.30
C ILE A 119 37.93 4.74 28.02
N CYS A 120 37.58 5.79 28.77
CA CYS A 120 36.31 6.50 28.58
C CYS A 120 36.21 7.20 27.22
N ALA A 121 37.32 7.66 26.64
CA ALA A 121 37.34 8.22 25.29
C ALA A 121 37.11 7.15 24.20
N LEU A 122 37.65 5.94 24.38
CA LEU A 122 37.47 4.81 23.47
C LEU A 122 36.07 4.20 23.54
N LEU A 123 35.47 4.20 24.73
CA LEU A 123 34.10 3.75 25.02
C LEU A 123 33.03 4.82 24.75
N ARG A 124 33.42 6.02 24.30
CA ARG A 124 32.48 7.10 24.03
C ARG A 124 31.49 6.69 22.92
N GLU A 125 30.21 6.66 23.28
CA GLU A 125 29.11 6.45 22.34
C GLU A 125 28.76 7.73 21.57
N PHE A 126 28.34 7.57 20.32
CA PHE A 126 27.76 8.65 19.50
C PHE A 126 26.40 8.14 18.98
N GLY A 127 25.31 8.91 19.09
CA GLY A 127 23.93 8.39 18.91
C GLY A 127 23.60 7.70 17.56
N ASP A 128 22.51 6.92 17.55
CA ASP A 128 22.27 5.78 16.64
C ASP A 128 21.70 6.04 15.24
N GLU A 129 21.20 7.23 14.93
CA GLU A 129 20.50 7.43 13.64
C GLU A 129 21.47 7.92 12.55
N THR A 130 21.93 7.01 11.70
CA THR A 130 22.70 7.33 10.49
C THR A 130 21.78 7.66 9.30
N VAL A 131 22.13 8.73 8.57
CA VAL A 131 21.68 8.96 7.20
C VAL A 131 22.47 8.01 6.29
N GLU A 132 21.78 7.13 5.56
CA GLU A 132 22.38 6.29 4.52
C GLU A 132 23.19 7.18 3.56
N ARG A 133 24.51 7.00 3.51
CA ARG A 133 25.34 7.54 2.43
C ARG A 133 25.69 6.39 1.51
N GLU A 134 24.99 6.31 0.38
CA GLU A 134 25.33 5.43 -0.72
C GLU A 134 26.74 5.77 -1.25
N GLY A 135 27.59 4.76 -1.39
CA GLY A 135 28.88 4.87 -2.07
C GLY A 135 30.01 5.43 -1.19
N ALA A 136 30.60 4.59 -0.34
CA ALA A 136 31.91 4.88 0.21
C ALA A 136 32.99 4.41 -0.79
N VAL A 137 33.43 5.33 -1.64
CA VAL A 137 34.72 5.20 -2.34
C VAL A 137 35.81 5.20 -1.26
N PHE A 138 36.77 4.28 -1.34
CA PHE A 138 37.96 4.28 -0.49
C PHE A 138 38.64 5.64 -0.64
N ARG A 139 38.56 6.48 0.40
CA ARG A 139 39.10 7.85 0.38
C ARG A 139 40.24 7.97 1.37
N GLN A 140 41.19 8.83 1.04
CA GLN A 140 42.25 9.18 1.97
C GLN A 140 41.65 9.76 3.28
N PRO A 141 42.18 9.35 4.46
CA PRO A 141 41.79 9.95 5.72
C PRO A 141 42.07 11.45 5.71
N ARG A 142 41.11 12.25 6.18
CA ARG A 142 41.25 13.70 6.26
C ARG A 142 41.63 14.10 7.68
N VAL A 143 42.74 14.82 7.83
CA VAL A 143 43.18 15.31 9.13
C VAL A 143 43.30 16.82 9.10
N SER A 144 42.70 17.50 10.08
CA SER A 144 42.79 18.95 10.21
C SER A 144 43.67 19.29 11.41
N VAL A 145 44.77 19.98 11.15
CA VAL A 145 45.69 20.48 12.18
C VAL A 145 45.31 21.93 12.48
N VAL A 146 44.80 22.18 13.68
CA VAL A 146 44.35 23.50 14.12
C VAL A 146 45.41 24.12 15.03
N THR A 147 46.12 25.10 14.49
CA THR A 147 47.20 25.83 15.17
C THR A 147 47.48 27.14 14.45
N ALA A 148 47.86 28.17 15.18
CA ALA A 148 48.24 29.48 14.63
C ALA A 148 49.74 29.78 14.90
N PRO A 149 50.32 30.82 14.26
CA PRO A 149 51.66 31.28 14.58
C PRO A 149 51.84 31.54 16.08
N GLY A 150 52.91 30.99 16.65
CA GLY A 150 53.17 31.02 18.10
C GLY A 150 52.54 29.87 18.90
N GLY A 151 51.73 29.02 18.25
CA GLY A 151 51.30 27.74 18.81
C GLY A 151 52.43 26.72 18.88
N VAL A 152 52.25 25.75 19.76
CA VAL A 152 53.13 24.62 19.97
C VAL A 152 53.22 23.77 18.70
N LEU A 153 52.08 23.41 18.09
CA LEU A 153 52.06 22.63 16.84
C LEU A 153 52.65 23.40 15.66
N TRP A 154 52.63 24.73 15.70
CA TRP A 154 53.23 25.57 14.65
C TRP A 154 54.75 25.50 14.65
N ALA A 155 55.37 25.48 15.84
CA ALA A 155 56.82 25.45 16.03
C ALA A 155 57.38 24.02 16.21
N TRP A 156 56.52 23.02 16.35
CA TRP A 156 56.88 21.63 16.60
C TRP A 156 57.63 20.97 15.41
N PRO A 157 58.59 20.05 15.66
CA PRO A 157 59.07 19.57 16.96
C PRO A 157 60.15 20.43 17.61
N ASN A 158 60.92 21.20 16.84
CA ASN A 158 62.21 21.77 17.32
C ASN A 158 62.16 23.27 17.67
N GLY A 159 60.97 23.84 17.88
CA GLY A 159 60.80 25.23 18.35
C GLY A 159 61.17 26.34 17.36
N ARG A 160 61.67 26.01 16.16
CA ARG A 160 61.99 26.97 15.08
C ARG A 160 61.44 26.47 13.75
N HIS A 161 60.37 27.10 13.26
CA HIS A 161 59.78 26.81 11.96
C HIS A 161 59.70 28.09 11.13
N VAL A 162 60.37 28.12 9.97
CA VAL A 162 60.41 29.30 9.07
C VAL A 162 59.34 29.17 7.96
N SER A 163 58.80 27.98 7.73
CA SER A 163 57.78 27.74 6.71
C SER A 163 56.37 28.11 7.19
N ARG A 164 55.53 28.58 6.27
CA ARG A 164 54.12 28.94 6.48
C ARG A 164 53.22 27.76 6.84
N THR A 165 53.72 26.52 6.74
CA THR A 165 52.95 25.30 7.03
C THR A 165 53.70 24.43 8.03
N PRO A 166 53.10 24.04 9.17
CA PRO A 166 53.76 23.23 10.19
C PRO A 166 54.31 21.89 9.67
N LYS A 167 55.38 21.38 10.28
CA LYS A 167 56.02 20.11 9.88
C LYS A 167 55.05 18.93 9.95
N ILE A 168 54.21 18.87 10.98
CA ILE A 168 53.23 17.79 11.17
C ILE A 168 52.29 17.64 9.96
N VAL A 169 51.88 18.74 9.32
CA VAL A 169 51.01 18.69 8.12
C VAL A 169 51.70 17.98 6.96
N HIS A 170 53.02 18.17 6.78
CA HIS A 170 53.78 17.48 5.76
C HIS A 170 53.92 16.00 6.10
N MET A 171 54.23 15.67 7.36
CA MET A 171 54.37 14.28 7.81
C MET A 171 53.09 13.47 7.61
N LEU A 172 51.93 14.07 7.89
CA LEU A 172 50.63 13.40 7.67
C LEU A 172 50.36 13.18 6.18
N ARG A 173 50.72 14.13 5.31
CA ARG A 173 50.63 13.96 3.84
C ARG A 173 51.55 12.87 3.33
N ASP A 174 52.78 12.81 3.84
CA ASP A 174 53.75 11.76 3.50
C ASP A 174 53.26 10.38 3.98
N ASN A 175 52.48 10.34 5.07
CA ASN A 175 51.80 9.15 5.58
C ASN A 175 50.50 8.80 4.82
N GLY A 176 50.15 9.55 3.77
CA GLY A 176 49.00 9.27 2.90
C GLY A 176 47.67 9.89 3.34
N GLU A 177 47.68 10.81 4.31
CA GLU A 177 46.50 11.53 4.79
C GLU A 177 46.29 12.85 4.02
N ASP A 178 45.03 13.23 3.77
CA ASP A 178 44.66 14.57 3.31
C ASP A 178 44.72 15.53 4.50
N ALA A 179 45.93 16.01 4.80
CA ALA A 179 46.18 16.90 5.93
C ALA A 179 46.02 18.38 5.55
N THR A 180 45.22 19.09 6.35
CA THR A 180 44.87 20.51 6.17
C THR A 180 45.29 21.32 7.39
N LEU A 181 45.87 22.50 7.14
CA LEU A 181 46.17 23.48 8.19
C LEU A 181 44.96 24.40 8.37
N VAL A 182 44.55 24.60 9.62
CA VAL A 182 43.53 25.57 10.01
C VAL A 182 44.18 26.53 11.01
N ASP A 183 44.53 27.72 10.53
CA ASP A 183 45.20 28.78 11.29
C ASP A 183 44.23 29.66 12.10
N ASP A 184 42.96 29.61 11.75
CA ASP A 184 41.84 30.27 12.40
C ASP A 184 40.71 29.26 12.63
N PRO A 185 40.34 28.96 13.90
CA PRO A 185 39.27 28.02 14.21
C PRO A 185 37.93 28.32 13.53
N ASP A 186 37.63 29.57 13.20
CA ASP A 186 36.37 29.93 12.53
C ASP A 186 36.33 29.43 11.07
N ARG A 187 37.49 29.13 10.48
CA ARG A 187 37.61 28.48 9.15
C ARG A 187 37.40 26.97 9.21
N LEU A 188 37.29 26.39 10.40
CA LEU A 188 36.96 24.98 10.56
C LEU A 188 35.48 24.78 10.19
N GLU A 189 35.23 24.48 8.92
CA GLU A 189 33.88 24.31 8.38
C GLU A 189 33.20 23.02 8.91
N LEU A 190 32.63 23.10 10.11
CA LEU A 190 31.83 22.02 10.70
C LEU A 190 30.38 22.02 10.18
N SER A 191 29.86 23.15 9.68
CA SER A 191 28.41 23.41 9.57
C SER A 191 27.67 22.87 8.32
N ASN A 192 28.36 22.36 7.29
CA ASN A 192 27.71 21.99 6.02
C ASN A 192 27.56 20.48 5.81
N VAL A 193 26.65 19.84 6.57
CA VAL A 193 26.20 18.46 6.30
C VAL A 193 25.41 18.39 4.97
N SER A 194 24.75 19.49 4.60
CA SER A 194 23.87 19.61 3.42
C SER A 194 24.59 19.81 2.08
N ALA A 195 25.88 20.12 2.08
CA ALA A 195 26.64 20.50 0.87
C ALA A 195 27.50 19.37 0.27
N GLY A 196 27.31 18.12 0.70
CA GLY A 196 28.11 16.98 0.22
C GLY A 196 29.59 17.03 0.59
N ARG A 197 30.04 18.01 1.40
CA ARG A 197 31.44 18.11 1.86
C ARG A 197 31.73 17.08 2.95
N ILE A 198 32.87 16.42 2.81
CA ILE A 198 33.34 15.33 3.67
C ILE A 198 34.02 15.93 4.92
N GLN A 199 33.57 15.56 6.12
CA GLN A 199 34.11 16.06 7.39
C GLN A 199 35.47 15.40 7.73
N PRO A 200 36.33 16.04 8.54
CA PRO A 200 37.61 15.47 8.93
C PRO A 200 37.42 14.19 9.76
N ASP A 201 38.37 13.27 9.62
CA ASP A 201 38.45 12.02 10.35
C ASP A 201 39.10 12.21 11.72
N CYS A 202 40.13 13.05 11.77
CA CYS A 202 40.76 13.50 13.00
C CYS A 202 41.03 15.02 12.95
N ILE A 203 40.90 15.68 14.10
CA ILE A 203 41.26 17.08 14.30
C ILE A 203 42.35 17.12 15.36
N VAL A 204 43.53 17.58 14.99
CA VAL A 204 44.64 17.79 15.91
C VAL A 204 44.57 19.23 16.38
N VAL A 205 44.34 19.45 17.67
CA VAL A 205 44.11 20.79 18.24
C VAL A 205 45.28 21.16 19.14
N ASP A 206 45.89 22.29 18.85
CA ASP A 206 46.82 22.93 19.77
C ASP A 206 46.03 23.54 20.95
N LEU A 207 46.09 22.89 22.11
CA LEU A 207 45.39 23.34 23.31
C LEU A 207 46.12 24.48 24.04
N SER A 208 47.36 24.76 23.66
CA SER A 208 48.20 25.80 24.28
C SER A 208 48.49 26.95 23.31
N CYS A 209 47.71 27.06 22.22
CA CYS A 209 47.86 28.13 21.25
C CYS A 209 47.43 29.48 21.86
N PRO A 210 48.25 30.54 21.77
CA PRO A 210 47.89 31.86 22.30
C PRO A 210 46.81 32.56 21.46
N ALA A 211 46.62 32.17 20.20
CA ALA A 211 45.71 32.84 19.28
C ALA A 211 44.24 32.46 19.49
N PHE A 212 43.95 31.30 20.11
CA PHE A 212 42.58 30.82 20.33
C PHE A 212 42.49 29.84 21.50
N ASN A 213 41.28 29.65 22.03
CA ASN A 213 41.04 28.67 23.10
C ASN A 213 40.78 27.27 22.51
N GLY A 214 41.81 26.40 22.53
CA GLY A 214 41.71 25.04 21.99
C GLY A 214 40.69 24.15 22.71
N LEU A 215 40.45 24.35 24.02
CA LEU A 215 39.40 23.60 24.75
C LEU A 215 37.99 24.02 24.31
N ALA A 216 37.77 25.32 24.07
CA ALA A 216 36.49 25.82 23.55
C ALA A 216 36.22 25.30 22.12
N LEU A 217 37.28 25.18 21.30
CA LEU A 217 37.18 24.54 20.00
C LEU A 217 36.80 23.06 20.12
N ALA A 218 37.46 22.29 21.00
CA ALA A 218 37.11 20.90 21.24
C ALA A 218 35.65 20.74 21.71
N GLN A 219 35.15 21.64 22.57
CA GLN A 219 33.75 21.69 22.98
C GLN A 219 32.81 21.95 21.81
N THR A 220 33.19 22.84 20.90
CA THR A 220 32.44 23.14 19.68
C THR A 220 32.34 21.91 18.78
N VAL A 221 33.46 21.21 18.58
CA VAL A 221 33.50 19.94 17.85
C VAL A 221 32.64 18.89 18.55
N SER A 222 32.72 18.77 19.88
CA SER A 222 31.90 17.83 20.66
C SER A 222 30.40 18.11 20.53
N ALA A 223 29.98 19.38 20.59
CA ALA A 223 28.60 19.78 20.36
C ALA A 223 28.14 19.50 18.93
N PHE A 224 29.04 19.64 17.96
CA PHE A 224 28.77 19.25 16.57
C PHE A 224 28.61 17.73 16.42
N ARG A 225 29.51 16.91 16.99
CA ARG A 225 29.40 15.44 16.98
C ARG A 225 28.04 14.96 17.48
N ARG A 226 27.54 15.56 18.57
CA ARG A 226 26.22 15.24 19.14
C ARG A 226 25.06 15.59 18.21
N ARG A 227 25.11 16.75 17.54
CA ARG A 227 24.05 17.20 16.62
C ARG A 227 24.07 16.44 15.29
N SER A 228 25.25 16.20 14.75
CA SER A 228 25.44 15.64 13.41
C SER A 228 25.67 14.12 13.42
N ARG A 229 25.71 13.51 14.61
CA ARG A 229 25.93 12.07 14.84
C ARG A 229 27.19 11.54 14.15
N GLN A 230 28.27 12.32 14.24
CA GLN A 230 29.57 11.99 13.64
C GLN A 230 30.61 11.63 14.70
N CYS A 231 31.57 10.80 14.29
CA CYS A 231 32.61 10.22 15.14
C CYS A 231 34.00 10.87 14.90
N THR A 232 34.06 12.08 14.33
CA THR A 232 35.31 12.82 14.10
C THR A 232 36.15 12.82 15.37
N ARG A 233 37.42 12.42 15.32
CA ARG A 233 38.30 12.36 16.50
C ARG A 233 38.99 13.69 16.78
N VAL A 234 39.35 13.94 18.03
CA VAL A 234 40.10 15.12 18.46
C VAL A 234 41.31 14.66 19.27
N LEU A 235 42.49 14.98 18.77
CA LEU A 235 43.75 14.83 19.47
C LEU A 235 44.15 16.20 20.02
N GLY A 236 44.28 16.33 21.33
CA GLY A 236 44.79 17.55 21.96
C GLY A 236 46.31 17.49 22.11
N VAL A 237 47.00 18.58 21.79
CA VAL A 237 48.42 18.74 22.08
C VAL A 237 48.61 19.87 23.07
N VAL A 238 49.33 19.61 24.16
CA VAL A 238 49.67 20.61 25.19
C VAL A 238 51.14 20.97 25.13
N GLU A 239 51.49 22.16 25.60
CA GLU A 239 52.89 22.56 25.80
C GLU A 239 53.58 21.64 26.81
N HIS A 240 54.90 21.48 26.64
CA HIS A 240 55.72 20.58 27.43
C HIS A 240 55.58 20.81 28.94
N GLY A 241 55.32 19.72 29.67
CA GLY A 241 55.19 19.73 31.13
C GLY A 241 53.83 20.21 31.63
N GLN A 242 52.88 20.53 30.73
CA GLN A 242 51.53 20.96 31.12
C GLN A 242 50.52 19.82 31.18
N LEU A 243 50.94 18.56 31.00
CA LEU A 243 50.07 17.39 31.11
C LEU A 243 49.76 17.05 32.58
N SER A 244 48.81 17.76 33.18
CA SER A 244 48.37 17.55 34.56
C SER A 244 47.01 16.83 34.65
N ALA A 245 46.71 16.22 35.80
CA ALA A 245 45.41 15.58 36.05
C ALA A 245 44.21 16.55 35.85
N GLU A 246 44.40 17.84 36.18
CA GLU A 246 43.39 18.87 35.94
C GLU A 246 43.18 19.11 34.44
N LYS A 247 44.26 19.27 33.66
CA LYS A 247 44.17 19.42 32.21
C LYS A 247 43.52 18.21 31.54
N ILE A 248 43.83 16.99 31.98
CA ILE A 248 43.22 15.76 31.47
C ILE A 248 41.70 15.77 31.67
N ARG A 249 41.24 16.14 32.87
CA ARG A 249 39.80 16.25 33.18
C ARG A 249 39.10 17.33 32.33
N LEU A 250 39.74 18.49 32.15
CA LEU A 250 39.22 19.56 31.30
C LEU A 250 39.15 19.14 29.83
N ALA A 251 40.21 18.51 29.31
CA ALA A 251 40.27 18.00 27.94
C ALA A 251 39.19 16.94 27.68
N PHE A 252 39.03 15.98 28.60
CA PHE A 252 37.97 14.97 28.51
C PHE A 252 36.58 15.60 28.46
N SER A 253 36.31 16.55 29.35
CA SER A 253 35.04 17.27 29.44
C SER A 253 34.77 18.12 28.19
N ALA A 254 35.83 18.63 27.57
CA ALA A 254 35.77 19.32 26.30
C ALA A 254 35.49 18.39 25.10
N GLY A 255 35.61 17.07 25.27
CA GLY A 255 35.37 16.09 24.22
C GLY A 255 36.61 15.72 23.40
N VAL A 256 37.81 15.95 23.95
CA VAL A 256 39.07 15.40 23.42
C VAL A 256 39.03 13.88 23.52
N ASP A 257 39.62 13.19 22.54
CA ASP A 257 39.66 11.72 22.44
C ASP A 257 41.03 11.12 22.79
N ASP A 258 42.13 11.84 22.53
CA ASP A 258 43.46 11.53 23.06
C ASP A 258 44.23 12.83 23.32
N LEU A 259 45.25 12.78 24.18
CA LEU A 259 46.01 13.96 24.63
C LEU A 259 47.50 13.63 24.65
N THR A 260 48.34 14.53 24.13
CA THR A 260 49.80 14.34 24.12
C THR A 260 50.54 15.60 24.54
N ASP A 261 51.70 15.39 25.15
CA ASP A 261 52.69 16.44 25.39
C ASP A 261 53.41 16.80 24.08
N SER A 262 53.88 18.04 23.94
CA SER A 262 54.58 18.51 22.74
C SER A 262 55.99 17.94 22.56
N ASP A 263 56.60 17.38 23.60
CA ASP A 263 57.88 16.67 23.51
C ASP A 263 57.75 15.26 22.89
N ILE A 264 56.55 14.93 22.38
CA ILE A 264 56.30 13.68 21.68
C ILE A 264 57.19 13.52 20.44
N ALA A 265 57.75 12.31 20.29
CA ALA A 265 58.52 11.94 19.11
C ALA A 265 57.67 12.06 17.83
N PRO A 266 58.25 12.52 16.70
CA PRO A 266 57.46 12.80 15.51
C PRO A 266 56.69 11.62 14.93
N GLU A 267 57.32 10.47 14.89
CA GLU A 267 56.77 9.23 14.37
C GLU A 267 55.65 8.70 15.29
N LEU A 268 55.80 8.87 16.60
CA LEU A 268 54.78 8.49 17.58
C LEU A 268 53.51 9.36 17.48
N LEU A 269 53.65 10.67 17.23
CA LEU A 269 52.50 11.55 17.03
C LEU A 269 51.67 11.11 15.81
N VAL A 270 52.32 10.77 14.70
CA VAL A 270 51.66 10.24 13.51
C VAL A 270 50.97 8.90 13.82
N ALA A 271 51.64 7.98 14.53
CA ALA A 271 51.04 6.71 14.92
C ALA A 271 49.78 6.87 15.81
N ARG A 272 49.78 7.85 16.73
CA ARG A 272 48.59 8.20 17.54
C ARG A 272 47.44 8.74 16.69
N ILE A 273 47.73 9.63 15.74
CA ILE A 273 46.73 10.15 14.79
C ILE A 273 46.14 9.01 13.96
N SER A 274 46.99 8.15 13.40
CA SER A 274 46.57 7.00 12.61
C SER A 274 45.74 6.01 13.44
N SER A 275 46.04 5.83 14.73
CA SER A 275 45.24 5.01 15.65
C SER A 275 43.82 5.57 15.82
N LEU A 276 43.69 6.89 16.05
CA LEU A 276 42.39 7.56 16.17
C LEU A 276 41.58 7.47 14.88
N VAL A 277 42.22 7.69 13.73
CA VAL A 277 41.60 7.54 12.41
C VAL A 277 41.10 6.12 12.20
N ARG A 278 41.93 5.10 12.46
CA ARG A 278 41.55 3.69 12.37
C ARG A 278 40.36 3.37 13.27
N ARG A 279 40.38 3.86 14.52
CA ARG A 279 39.27 3.67 15.47
C ARG A 279 37.96 4.28 14.96
N LYS A 280 38.01 5.48 14.37
CA LYS A 280 36.85 6.08 13.70
C LYS A 280 36.34 5.18 12.56
N THR A 281 37.22 4.76 11.66
CA THR A 281 36.84 3.95 10.49
C THR A 281 36.18 2.64 10.91
N LEU A 282 36.73 1.94 11.90
CA LEU A 282 36.14 0.69 12.42
C LEU A 282 34.76 0.91 13.05
N GLN A 283 34.56 2.02 13.76
CA GLN A 283 33.25 2.36 14.33
C GLN A 283 32.24 2.75 13.23
N ASP A 284 32.65 3.50 12.22
CA ASP A 284 31.80 3.85 11.08
C ASP A 284 31.37 2.59 10.30
N GLU A 285 32.28 1.62 10.12
CA GLU A 285 31.97 0.33 9.50
C GLU A 285 30.96 -0.49 10.30
N ALA A 286 31.16 -0.63 11.62
CA ALA A 286 30.26 -1.39 12.48
C ALA A 286 28.83 -0.83 12.46
N ARG A 287 28.70 0.51 12.52
CA ARG A 287 27.40 1.20 12.47
C ARG A 287 26.66 0.98 11.16
N ARG A 288 27.39 1.01 10.03
CA ARG A 288 26.78 0.78 8.71
C ARG A 288 26.23 -0.63 8.59
N GLU A 289 27.00 -1.61 9.07
CA GLU A 289 26.56 -3.00 9.04
C GLU A 289 25.30 -3.20 9.90
N GLU A 290 25.27 -2.63 11.10
CA GLU A 290 24.11 -2.70 11.99
C GLU A 290 22.87 -2.01 11.38
N ALA A 291 23.03 -0.83 10.79
CA ALA A 291 21.96 -0.13 10.08
C ALA A 291 21.45 -0.93 8.87
N HIS A 292 22.33 -1.57 8.11
CA HIS A 292 21.94 -2.43 6.99
C HIS A 292 21.15 -3.65 7.45
N ILE A 293 21.58 -4.30 8.54
CA ILE A 293 20.89 -5.46 9.13
C ILE A 293 19.48 -5.04 9.60
N GLU A 294 19.37 -3.91 10.29
CA GLU A 294 18.08 -3.43 10.80
C GLU A 294 17.13 -3.01 9.66
N SER A 295 17.66 -2.31 8.65
CA SER A 295 16.92 -1.97 7.43
C SER A 295 16.43 -3.22 6.68
N ALA A 296 17.28 -4.25 6.56
CA ALA A 296 16.91 -5.53 5.95
C ALA A 296 15.81 -6.25 6.75
N ARG A 297 15.92 -6.29 8.09
CA ARG A 297 14.89 -6.85 8.98
C ARG A 297 13.55 -6.14 8.83
N ALA A 298 13.55 -4.80 8.84
CA ALA A 298 12.35 -4.00 8.68
C ALA A 298 11.68 -4.25 7.30
N ARG A 299 12.48 -4.31 6.22
CA ARG A 299 11.98 -4.64 4.87
C ARG A 299 11.35 -6.04 4.80
N MET A 300 11.96 -7.04 5.44
CA MET A 300 11.41 -8.39 5.50
C MET A 300 10.07 -8.43 6.27
N ALA A 301 10.00 -7.77 7.43
CA ALA A 301 8.76 -7.70 8.21
C ALA A 301 7.61 -7.02 7.45
N LEU A 302 7.91 -5.93 6.73
CA LEU A 302 6.92 -5.24 5.89
C LEU A 302 6.45 -6.12 4.72
N ALA A 303 7.37 -6.82 4.04
CA ALA A 303 7.03 -7.70 2.94
C ALA A 303 6.09 -8.84 3.38
N ASP A 304 6.32 -9.42 4.56
CA ASP A 304 5.45 -10.45 5.11
C ASP A 304 4.09 -9.91 5.54
N ALA A 305 4.02 -8.70 6.11
CA ALA A 305 2.75 -8.03 6.42
C ALA A 305 1.93 -7.77 5.15
N LEU A 306 2.55 -7.27 4.08
CA LEU A 306 1.90 -7.04 2.78
C LEU A 306 1.36 -8.33 2.16
N ARG A 307 2.12 -9.42 2.23
CA ARG A 307 1.67 -10.74 1.75
C ARG A 307 0.41 -11.20 2.46
N ARG A 308 0.34 -11.04 3.79
CA ARG A 308 -0.86 -11.40 4.59
C ARG A 308 -2.07 -10.58 4.18
N VAL A 309 -1.92 -9.25 4.11
CA VAL A 309 -3.01 -8.34 3.71
C VAL A 309 -3.52 -8.65 2.31
N ASN A 310 -2.62 -8.93 1.35
CA ASN A 310 -3.03 -9.30 -0.01
C ASN A 310 -3.79 -10.63 -0.05
N ALA A 311 -3.38 -11.62 0.74
CA ALA A 311 -4.08 -12.90 0.83
C ALA A 311 -5.50 -12.74 1.43
N ASP A 312 -5.62 -11.94 2.49
CA ASP A 312 -6.90 -11.64 3.13
C ASP A 312 -7.84 -10.88 2.19
N LEU A 313 -7.30 -9.88 1.46
CA LEU A 313 -8.04 -9.12 0.47
C LEU A 313 -8.53 -10.01 -0.67
N ALA A 314 -7.68 -10.90 -1.19
CA ALA A 314 -8.06 -11.85 -2.23
C ALA A 314 -9.19 -12.79 -1.76
N ALA A 315 -9.11 -13.28 -0.52
CA ALA A 315 -10.15 -14.12 0.07
C ALA A 315 -11.47 -13.36 0.28
N ALA A 316 -11.42 -12.10 0.74
CA ALA A 316 -12.58 -11.24 0.90
C ALA A 316 -13.26 -10.94 -0.45
N ASN A 317 -12.46 -10.62 -1.48
CA ASN A 317 -12.98 -10.34 -2.81
C ASN A 317 -13.69 -11.56 -3.42
N ARG A 318 -13.12 -12.76 -3.24
CA ARG A 318 -13.76 -14.01 -3.68
C ARG A 318 -15.13 -14.24 -3.01
N LYS A 319 -15.23 -13.97 -1.70
CA LYS A 319 -16.51 -14.05 -0.96
C LYS A 319 -17.54 -13.05 -1.48
N LEU A 320 -17.12 -11.83 -1.82
CA LEU A 320 -18.01 -10.82 -2.39
C LEU A 320 -18.57 -11.24 -3.75
N ILE A 321 -17.71 -11.75 -4.63
CA ILE A 321 -18.12 -12.27 -5.94
C ILE A 321 -19.15 -13.40 -5.78
N ASP A 322 -18.88 -14.39 -4.92
CA ASP A 322 -19.79 -15.52 -4.67
C ASP A 322 -21.15 -15.05 -4.11
N ALA A 323 -21.14 -14.07 -3.21
CA ALA A 323 -22.37 -13.48 -2.67
C ALA A 323 -23.17 -12.75 -3.75
N GLN A 324 -22.51 -11.98 -4.62
CA GLN A 324 -23.15 -11.26 -5.72
C GLN A 324 -23.83 -12.22 -6.71
N VAL A 325 -23.17 -13.32 -7.08
CA VAL A 325 -23.75 -14.34 -7.97
C VAL A 325 -25.03 -14.94 -7.37
N LYS A 326 -25.02 -15.27 -6.08
CA LYS A 326 -26.20 -15.80 -5.38
C LYS A 326 -27.35 -14.81 -5.35
N LEU A 327 -27.07 -13.53 -5.11
CA LEU A 327 -28.09 -12.48 -5.10
C LEU A 327 -28.75 -12.30 -6.47
N VAL A 328 -27.96 -12.31 -7.55
CA VAL A 328 -28.47 -12.23 -8.93
C VAL A 328 -29.37 -13.43 -9.26
N GLN A 329 -28.97 -14.65 -8.87
CA GLN A 329 -29.79 -15.83 -9.09
C GLN A 329 -31.10 -15.79 -8.30
N SER A 330 -31.08 -15.32 -7.04
CA SER A 330 -32.28 -15.13 -6.23
C SER A 330 -33.23 -14.08 -6.85
N ALA A 331 -32.68 -12.99 -7.37
CA ALA A 331 -33.44 -11.95 -8.06
C ALA A 331 -34.15 -12.50 -9.31
N LYS A 332 -33.44 -13.33 -10.09
CA LYS A 332 -33.99 -14.00 -11.27
C LYS A 332 -35.18 -14.90 -10.91
N MET A 333 -35.06 -15.69 -9.84
CA MET A 333 -36.13 -16.58 -9.38
C MET A 333 -37.38 -15.82 -8.90
N ALA A 334 -37.19 -14.68 -8.23
CA ALA A 334 -38.30 -13.85 -7.77
C ALA A 334 -39.11 -13.24 -8.94
N SER A 335 -38.44 -12.69 -9.95
CA SER A 335 -39.10 -12.13 -11.15
C SER A 335 -39.87 -13.21 -11.94
N LEU A 336 -39.29 -14.40 -12.07
CA LEU A 336 -39.96 -15.54 -12.69
C LEU A 336 -41.24 -15.97 -11.93
N GLY A 337 -41.21 -15.91 -10.59
CA GLY A 337 -42.36 -16.26 -9.75
C GLY A 337 -43.56 -15.32 -9.93
N GLU A 338 -43.33 -14.01 -10.03
CA GLU A 338 -44.38 -13.01 -10.23
C GLU A 338 -45.06 -13.18 -11.61
N LEU A 339 -44.27 -13.50 -12.65
CA LEU A 339 -44.78 -13.78 -13.99
C LEU A 339 -45.52 -15.11 -14.08
N ALA A 340 -45.06 -16.14 -13.38
CA ALA A 340 -45.74 -17.43 -13.34
C ALA A 340 -47.17 -17.31 -12.78
N ALA A 341 -47.38 -16.45 -11.76
CA ALA A 341 -48.70 -16.17 -11.21
C ALA A 341 -49.62 -15.45 -12.21
N GLY A 342 -49.12 -14.44 -12.92
CA GLY A 342 -49.88 -13.72 -13.96
C GLY A 342 -50.22 -14.61 -15.16
N ILE A 343 -49.28 -15.46 -15.59
CA ILE A 343 -49.47 -16.44 -16.65
C ILE A 343 -50.51 -17.48 -16.23
N ALA A 344 -50.44 -18.02 -15.01
CA ALA A 344 -51.44 -18.97 -14.53
C ALA A 344 -52.86 -18.38 -14.57
N HIS A 345 -53.01 -17.11 -14.22
CA HIS A 345 -54.29 -16.41 -14.32
C HIS A 345 -54.76 -16.24 -15.78
N GLU A 346 -53.86 -15.88 -16.69
CA GLU A 346 -54.14 -15.76 -18.13
C GLU A 346 -54.46 -17.10 -18.80
N PHE A 347 -53.89 -18.21 -18.32
CA PHE A 347 -54.23 -19.57 -18.76
C PHE A 347 -55.61 -19.98 -18.26
N ASN A 348 -55.91 -19.70 -16.99
CA ASN A 348 -57.18 -20.08 -16.38
C ASN A 348 -58.37 -19.37 -17.03
N ASN A 349 -58.19 -18.14 -17.51
CA ASN A 349 -59.26 -17.36 -18.15
C ASN A 349 -59.90 -18.06 -19.37
N PRO A 350 -59.19 -18.28 -20.50
CA PRO A 350 -59.74 -18.99 -21.67
C PRO A 350 -60.13 -20.43 -21.36
N LEU A 351 -59.44 -21.10 -20.42
CA LEU A 351 -59.81 -22.45 -19.98
C LEU A 351 -61.19 -22.46 -19.32
N ALA A 352 -61.47 -21.49 -18.44
CA ALA A 352 -62.77 -21.35 -17.80
C ALA A 352 -63.89 -21.06 -18.83
N PHE A 353 -63.61 -20.25 -19.86
CA PHE A 353 -64.55 -20.02 -20.97
C PHE A 353 -64.88 -21.31 -21.73
N VAL A 354 -63.86 -22.12 -22.06
CA VAL A 354 -64.04 -23.42 -22.75
C VAL A 354 -64.87 -24.38 -21.89
N LEU A 355 -64.55 -24.51 -20.61
CA LEU A 355 -65.29 -25.37 -19.67
C LEU A 355 -66.75 -24.91 -19.48
N ALA A 356 -67.01 -23.60 -19.46
CA ALA A 356 -68.36 -23.06 -19.36
C ALA A 356 -69.19 -23.34 -20.64
N HIS A 357 -68.55 -23.31 -21.81
CA HIS A 357 -69.20 -23.59 -23.09
C HIS A 357 -69.49 -25.08 -23.29
N GLU A 358 -68.63 -25.98 -22.80
CA GLU A 358 -68.85 -27.44 -22.84
C GLU A 358 -70.24 -27.82 -22.29
N ASN A 359 -70.57 -27.31 -21.10
CA ASN A 359 -71.87 -27.56 -20.45
C ASN A 359 -73.06 -27.02 -21.27
N THR A 360 -72.86 -25.96 -22.04
CA THR A 360 -73.89 -25.38 -22.89
C THR A 360 -74.06 -26.19 -24.17
N VAL A 361 -72.96 -26.63 -24.80
CA VAL A 361 -72.97 -27.51 -25.97
C VAL A 361 -73.67 -28.83 -25.62
N LYS A 362 -73.32 -29.46 -24.48
CA LYS A 362 -73.95 -30.71 -24.04
C LYS A 362 -75.47 -30.58 -23.88
N ARG A 363 -75.95 -29.50 -23.26
CA ARG A 363 -77.39 -29.22 -23.12
C ARG A 363 -78.06 -28.94 -24.46
N SER A 364 -77.42 -28.14 -25.32
CA SER A 364 -77.88 -27.88 -26.68
C SER A 364 -78.03 -29.15 -27.51
N MET A 365 -77.07 -30.08 -27.43
CA MET A 365 -77.14 -31.36 -28.14
C MET A 365 -78.26 -32.26 -27.59
N ALA A 366 -78.43 -32.33 -26.27
CA ALA A 366 -79.51 -33.09 -25.65
C ALA A 366 -80.90 -32.53 -26.05
N GLN A 367 -81.04 -31.21 -26.05
CA GLN A 367 -82.26 -30.51 -26.47
C GLN A 367 -82.56 -30.73 -27.96
N ALA A 368 -81.54 -30.66 -28.81
CA ALA A 368 -81.68 -30.94 -30.23
C ALA A 368 -82.12 -32.39 -30.49
N LEU A 369 -81.50 -33.36 -29.81
CA LEU A 369 -81.87 -34.78 -29.94
C LEU A 369 -83.31 -35.04 -29.51
N GLN A 370 -83.77 -34.40 -28.43
CA GLN A 370 -85.15 -34.51 -27.97
C GLN A 370 -86.13 -33.89 -28.97
N ALA A 371 -85.82 -32.70 -29.48
CA ALA A 371 -86.64 -32.00 -30.46
C ALA A 371 -86.77 -32.77 -31.79
N VAL A 372 -85.69 -33.40 -32.26
CA VAL A 372 -85.72 -34.32 -33.41
C VAL A 372 -86.65 -35.50 -33.16
N ARG A 373 -86.62 -36.10 -31.95
CA ARG A 373 -87.50 -37.23 -31.59
C ARG A 373 -88.97 -36.83 -31.50
N SER A 374 -89.28 -35.60 -31.14
CA SER A 374 -90.64 -35.08 -31.08
C SER A 374 -91.13 -34.46 -32.40
N GLY A 375 -90.30 -34.43 -33.45
CA GLY A 375 -90.64 -33.85 -34.76
C GLY A 375 -90.59 -32.32 -34.81
N ASP A 376 -90.07 -31.66 -33.77
CA ASP A 376 -89.96 -30.20 -33.71
C ASP A 376 -88.63 -29.75 -34.32
N ARG A 377 -88.67 -29.51 -35.64
CA ARG A 377 -87.48 -29.20 -36.43
C ARG A 377 -86.91 -27.81 -36.11
N GLU A 378 -87.76 -26.85 -35.76
CA GLU A 378 -87.36 -25.48 -35.46
C GLU A 378 -86.57 -25.42 -34.14
N VAL A 379 -87.06 -26.08 -33.09
CA VAL A 379 -86.34 -26.16 -31.81
C VAL A 379 -85.03 -26.93 -31.94
N ALA A 380 -84.99 -27.98 -32.77
CA ALA A 380 -83.76 -28.72 -33.05
C ALA A 380 -82.71 -27.83 -33.73
N GLU A 381 -83.11 -27.03 -34.72
CA GLU A 381 -82.23 -26.13 -35.46
C GLU A 381 -81.67 -25.00 -34.59
N VAL A 382 -82.49 -24.38 -33.74
CA VAL A 382 -82.05 -23.36 -32.77
C VAL A 382 -81.07 -23.95 -31.76
N ALA A 383 -81.35 -25.15 -31.23
CA ALA A 383 -80.48 -25.80 -30.26
C ALA A 383 -79.11 -26.19 -30.87
N LEU A 384 -79.09 -26.68 -32.11
CA LEU A 384 -77.87 -27.01 -32.86
C LEU A 384 -77.06 -25.75 -33.19
N THR A 385 -77.70 -24.68 -33.65
CA THR A 385 -77.06 -23.40 -33.95
C THR A 385 -76.39 -22.84 -32.69
N LYS A 386 -77.10 -22.82 -31.56
CA LYS A 386 -76.55 -22.39 -30.27
C LYS A 386 -75.37 -23.26 -29.82
N GLY A 387 -75.43 -24.58 -30.04
CA GLY A 387 -74.31 -25.48 -29.75
C GLY A 387 -73.08 -25.19 -30.63
N SER A 388 -73.31 -24.97 -31.92
CA SER A 388 -72.28 -24.65 -32.91
C SER A 388 -71.56 -23.34 -32.59
N GLU A 389 -72.30 -22.27 -32.26
CA GLU A 389 -71.73 -20.99 -31.85
C GLU A 389 -70.81 -21.11 -30.61
N ARG A 390 -71.20 -21.94 -29.63
CA ARG A 390 -70.41 -22.17 -28.42
C ARG A 390 -69.15 -23.00 -28.69
N LEU A 391 -69.20 -23.92 -29.64
CA LEU A 391 -68.02 -24.65 -30.11
C LEU A 391 -67.04 -23.70 -30.81
N VAL A 392 -67.52 -22.84 -31.70
CA VAL A 392 -66.68 -21.83 -32.37
C VAL A 392 -66.02 -20.91 -31.34
N SER A 393 -66.77 -20.42 -30.35
CA SER A 393 -66.22 -19.59 -29.27
C SER A 393 -65.17 -20.34 -28.42
N SER A 394 -65.36 -21.64 -28.17
CA SER A 394 -64.39 -22.47 -27.44
C SER A 394 -63.09 -22.66 -28.24
N LEU A 395 -63.17 -22.80 -29.57
CA LEU A 395 -61.99 -22.90 -30.44
C LEU A 395 -61.14 -21.61 -30.43
N VAL A 396 -61.77 -20.44 -30.31
CA VAL A 396 -61.07 -19.16 -30.13
C VAL A 396 -60.30 -19.17 -28.81
N GLY A 397 -60.93 -19.61 -27.70
CA GLY A 397 -60.28 -19.75 -26.40
C GLY A 397 -59.08 -20.72 -26.43
N LEU A 398 -59.24 -21.87 -27.07
CA LEU A 398 -58.16 -22.85 -27.25
C LEU A 398 -57.01 -22.34 -28.12
N SER A 399 -57.32 -21.53 -29.15
CA SER A 399 -56.30 -20.90 -30.00
C SER A 399 -55.47 -19.89 -29.21
N ARG A 400 -56.11 -19.10 -28.35
CA ARG A 400 -55.42 -18.18 -27.42
C ARG A 400 -54.52 -18.95 -26.43
N LEU A 401 -54.98 -20.07 -25.89
CA LEU A 401 -54.15 -20.93 -25.03
C LEU A 401 -52.91 -21.43 -25.76
N ARG A 402 -53.06 -21.87 -27.02
CA ARG A 402 -51.93 -22.33 -27.85
C ARG A 402 -50.92 -21.21 -28.10
N GLU A 403 -51.38 -19.99 -28.35
CA GLU A 403 -50.51 -18.82 -28.53
C GLU A 403 -49.76 -18.48 -27.24
N LEU A 404 -50.42 -18.50 -26.08
CA LEU A 404 -49.77 -18.28 -24.78
C LEU A 404 -48.67 -19.32 -24.50
N VAL A 405 -48.93 -20.61 -24.75
CA VAL A 405 -47.91 -21.67 -24.61
C VAL A 405 -46.73 -21.45 -25.57
N ALA A 406 -47.02 -21.06 -26.82
CA ALA A 406 -45.99 -20.82 -27.83
C ALA A 406 -45.12 -19.60 -27.48
N SER A 407 -45.71 -18.55 -26.91
CA SER A 407 -45.00 -17.36 -26.43
C SER A 407 -44.14 -17.67 -25.21
N LEU A 408 -44.66 -18.43 -24.23
CA LEU A 408 -43.90 -18.84 -23.05
C LEU A 408 -42.69 -19.73 -23.41
N ARG A 409 -42.88 -20.68 -24.33
CA ARG A 409 -41.79 -21.56 -24.79
C ARG A 409 -40.71 -20.80 -25.57
N ARG A 410 -41.09 -19.76 -26.33
CA ARG A 410 -40.14 -18.86 -27.00
C ARG A 410 -39.38 -18.01 -25.97
N PHE A 411 -40.08 -17.41 -25.01
CA PHE A 411 -39.48 -16.62 -23.94
C PHE A 411 -38.45 -17.43 -23.12
N SER A 412 -38.81 -18.63 -22.67
CA SER A 412 -37.91 -19.48 -21.86
C SER A 412 -36.64 -19.93 -22.59
N ARG A 413 -36.66 -20.04 -23.92
CA ARG A 413 -35.48 -20.43 -24.73
C ARG A 413 -34.58 -19.25 -25.09
N LEU A 414 -35.08 -18.02 -24.97
CA LEU A 414 -34.38 -16.80 -25.38
C LEU A 414 -33.56 -16.16 -24.23
N GLU A 415 -33.52 -16.77 -23.04
CA GLU A 415 -32.65 -16.31 -21.93
C GLU A 415 -31.27 -17.01 -21.87
N GLU A 416 -30.94 -17.87 -22.84
CA GLU A 416 -29.59 -18.45 -22.95
C GLU A 416 -28.61 -17.34 -23.38
N GLY A 417 -27.56 -17.12 -22.57
CA GLY A 417 -26.66 -15.95 -22.62
C GLY A 417 -25.71 -15.85 -23.82
N GLU A 418 -26.09 -16.36 -24.98
CA GLU A 418 -25.32 -16.23 -26.22
C GLU A 418 -25.75 -14.98 -27.02
N PHE A 419 -24.78 -14.29 -27.60
CA PHE A 419 -25.04 -13.21 -28.56
C PHE A 419 -25.50 -13.80 -29.89
N ARG A 420 -26.68 -13.40 -30.36
CA ARG A 420 -27.25 -13.86 -31.63
C ARG A 420 -27.92 -12.69 -32.35
N ARG A 421 -28.22 -12.84 -33.64
CA ARG A 421 -29.06 -11.89 -34.37
C ARG A 421 -30.48 -12.01 -33.83
N LEU A 422 -30.98 -10.91 -33.27
CA LEU A 422 -32.32 -10.81 -32.71
C LEU A 422 -33.15 -9.86 -33.56
N ASP A 423 -34.34 -10.30 -33.95
CA ASP A 423 -35.37 -9.41 -34.49
C ASP A 423 -35.99 -8.62 -33.32
N VAL A 424 -35.65 -7.33 -33.24
CA VAL A 424 -36.06 -6.43 -32.14
C VAL A 424 -37.57 -6.16 -32.18
N PRO A 425 -38.21 -5.85 -33.33
CA PRO A 425 -39.67 -5.75 -33.41
C PRO A 425 -40.41 -6.99 -32.88
N ASP A 426 -40.01 -8.20 -33.29
CA ASP A 426 -40.65 -9.44 -32.85
C ASP A 426 -40.43 -9.69 -31.34
N ALA A 427 -39.22 -9.41 -30.84
CA ALA A 427 -38.90 -9.53 -29.42
C ALA A 427 -39.75 -8.58 -28.57
N ILE A 428 -39.90 -7.32 -28.98
CA ILE A 428 -40.77 -6.34 -28.31
C ILE A 428 -42.23 -6.79 -28.35
N ALA A 429 -42.73 -7.24 -29.50
CA ALA A 429 -44.12 -7.70 -29.64
C ALA A 429 -44.42 -8.89 -28.70
N MET A 430 -43.47 -9.82 -28.55
CA MET A 430 -43.58 -10.93 -27.61
C MET A 430 -43.66 -10.43 -26.15
N VAL A 431 -42.78 -9.52 -25.74
CA VAL A 431 -42.79 -8.94 -24.38
C VAL A 431 -44.12 -8.22 -24.10
N LEU A 432 -44.61 -7.42 -25.06
CA LEU A 432 -45.88 -6.72 -24.92
C LEU A 432 -47.07 -7.68 -24.81
N THR A 433 -47.03 -8.81 -25.52
CA THR A 433 -48.04 -9.86 -25.39
C THR A 433 -48.06 -10.45 -23.97
N LEU A 434 -46.89 -10.64 -23.36
CA LEU A 434 -46.77 -11.12 -21.97
C LEU A 434 -47.21 -10.07 -20.94
N LEU A 435 -47.01 -8.79 -21.23
CA LEU A 435 -47.41 -7.68 -20.37
C LEU A 435 -48.86 -7.19 -20.59
N ALA A 436 -49.54 -7.66 -21.63
CA ALA A 436 -50.94 -7.32 -21.93
C ALA A 436 -51.89 -7.38 -20.71
N PRO A 437 -51.80 -8.38 -19.80
CA PRO A 437 -52.69 -8.45 -18.64
C PRO A 437 -52.48 -7.29 -17.66
N LYS A 438 -51.22 -6.85 -17.53
CA LYS A 438 -50.82 -5.77 -16.64
C LYS A 438 -51.13 -4.39 -17.24
N LEU A 439 -51.03 -4.25 -18.55
CA LEU A 439 -51.36 -3.02 -19.28
C LEU A 439 -52.89 -2.77 -19.31
N GLY A 440 -53.69 -3.84 -19.35
CA GLY A 440 -55.15 -3.77 -19.38
C GLY A 440 -55.68 -3.03 -20.62
N GLN A 441 -56.91 -2.53 -20.55
CA GLN A 441 -57.49 -1.68 -21.61
C GLN A 441 -57.22 -0.18 -21.39
N GLU A 442 -56.56 0.14 -20.28
CA GLU A 442 -56.41 1.47 -19.72
C GLU A 442 -55.17 2.20 -20.24
N ILE A 443 -54.15 1.45 -20.67
CA ILE A 443 -52.85 1.94 -21.16
C ILE A 443 -52.71 1.56 -22.63
N ALA A 444 -52.53 2.54 -23.51
CA ALA A 444 -52.23 2.32 -24.91
C ALA A 444 -50.71 2.22 -25.12
N VAL A 445 -50.25 1.19 -25.83
CA VAL A 445 -48.83 1.06 -26.21
C VAL A 445 -48.67 1.38 -27.69
N GLU A 446 -47.78 2.33 -28.00
CA GLU A 446 -47.44 2.73 -29.36
C GLU A 446 -45.97 2.43 -29.65
N CYS A 447 -45.69 1.77 -30.77
CA CYS A 447 -44.32 1.42 -31.19
C CYS A 447 -43.95 2.16 -32.48
N ARG A 448 -42.84 2.90 -32.46
CA ARG A 448 -42.23 3.56 -33.63
C ARG A 448 -40.78 3.12 -33.75
N LEU A 449 -40.58 1.96 -34.38
CA LEU A 449 -39.27 1.33 -34.48
C LEU A 449 -38.62 1.71 -35.82
N GLU A 450 -37.77 2.74 -35.82
CA GLU A 450 -37.13 3.31 -37.01
C GLU A 450 -35.67 2.83 -37.18
N ALA A 451 -35.09 2.17 -36.17
CA ALA A 451 -33.80 1.49 -36.28
C ALA A 451 -33.90 0.19 -37.10
N PRO A 452 -32.77 -0.36 -37.59
CA PRO A 452 -32.74 -1.67 -38.22
C PRO A 452 -33.43 -2.75 -37.37
N PRO A 453 -34.17 -3.70 -37.99
CA PRO A 453 -34.91 -4.71 -37.24
C PRO A 453 -33.99 -5.73 -36.56
N GLU A 454 -32.83 -6.01 -37.14
CA GLU A 454 -31.87 -6.98 -36.60
C GLU A 454 -30.81 -6.30 -35.70
N LEU A 455 -30.63 -6.84 -34.49
CA LEU A 455 -29.58 -6.43 -33.56
C LEU A 455 -28.80 -7.66 -33.06
N VAL A 456 -27.47 -7.62 -33.13
CA VAL A 456 -26.61 -8.67 -32.53
C VAL A 456 -26.50 -8.41 -31.03
N CYS A 457 -27.27 -9.15 -30.24
CA CYS A 457 -27.30 -8.99 -28.79
C CYS A 457 -27.69 -10.31 -28.10
N GLN A 458 -27.53 -10.37 -26.77
CA GLN A 458 -28.24 -11.39 -26.00
C GLN A 458 -29.72 -10.99 -25.94
N ALA A 459 -30.63 -11.95 -26.08
CA ALA A 459 -32.05 -11.65 -26.09
C ALA A 459 -32.54 -10.98 -24.78
N ALA A 460 -31.83 -11.17 -23.66
CA ALA A 460 -32.06 -10.46 -22.41
C ALA A 460 -32.01 -8.93 -22.56
N LEU A 461 -31.18 -8.39 -23.48
CA LEU A 461 -31.08 -6.96 -23.73
C LEU A 461 -32.41 -6.35 -24.15
N VAL A 462 -33.18 -7.03 -25.00
CA VAL A 462 -34.49 -6.52 -25.41
C VAL A 462 -35.55 -7.06 -24.47
N ASN A 463 -35.60 -8.37 -24.27
CA ASN A 463 -36.68 -9.02 -23.54
C ASN A 463 -36.76 -8.53 -22.09
N GLN A 464 -35.65 -8.55 -21.35
CA GLN A 464 -35.65 -8.27 -19.91
C GLN A 464 -35.68 -6.77 -19.63
N VAL A 465 -34.94 -5.97 -20.41
CA VAL A 465 -34.91 -4.51 -20.25
C VAL A 465 -36.26 -3.89 -20.59
N VAL A 466 -36.84 -4.23 -21.74
CA VAL A 466 -38.17 -3.73 -22.14
C VAL A 466 -39.22 -4.19 -21.14
N MET A 467 -39.18 -5.46 -20.74
CA MET A 467 -40.11 -6.01 -19.77
C MET A 467 -40.06 -5.25 -18.44
N ASN A 468 -38.88 -5.04 -17.89
CA ASN A 468 -38.72 -4.35 -16.60
C ASN A 468 -39.15 -2.89 -16.68
N ILE A 469 -38.82 -2.18 -17.75
CA ILE A 469 -39.16 -0.76 -17.91
C ILE A 469 -40.65 -0.57 -18.17
N VAL A 470 -41.24 -1.32 -19.11
CA VAL A 470 -42.67 -1.24 -19.44
C VAL A 470 -43.54 -1.69 -18.25
N SER A 471 -43.11 -2.72 -17.52
CA SER A 471 -43.79 -3.17 -16.29
C SER A 471 -43.81 -2.08 -15.22
N ASN A 472 -42.68 -1.39 -15.00
CA ASN A 472 -42.60 -0.29 -14.05
C ASN A 472 -43.40 0.94 -14.50
N ALA A 473 -43.40 1.25 -15.79
CA ALA A 473 -44.22 2.31 -16.36
C ALA A 473 -45.72 2.03 -16.16
N ALA A 474 -46.16 0.78 -16.39
CA ALA A 474 -47.54 0.38 -16.15
C ALA A 474 -47.95 0.54 -14.67
N ASP A 475 -47.10 0.11 -13.74
CA ASP A 475 -47.36 0.27 -12.30
C ASP A 475 -47.50 1.75 -11.91
N ALA A 476 -46.58 2.60 -12.38
CA ALA A 476 -46.57 4.01 -12.05
C ALA A 476 -47.81 4.74 -12.62
N ILE A 477 -48.27 4.36 -13.81
CA ILE A 477 -49.52 4.88 -14.41
C ILE A 477 -50.74 4.44 -13.59
N LEU A 478 -50.83 3.15 -13.25
CA LEU A 478 -51.98 2.60 -12.51
C LEU A 478 -52.07 3.22 -11.11
N GLU A 479 -50.94 3.36 -10.41
CA GLU A 479 -50.88 4.00 -9.09
C GLU A 479 -51.32 5.47 -9.15
N LYS A 480 -50.82 6.22 -10.15
CA LYS A 480 -51.26 7.61 -10.42
C LYS A 480 -52.77 7.69 -10.63
N ARG A 481 -53.36 6.75 -11.38
CA ARG A 481 -54.82 6.70 -11.60
C ARG A 481 -55.59 6.36 -10.33
N GLU A 482 -55.13 5.41 -9.54
CA GLU A 482 -55.79 5.07 -8.28
C GLU A 482 -55.82 6.25 -7.31
N LEU A 483 -54.71 6.98 -7.20
CA LEU A 483 -54.62 8.19 -6.40
C LEU A 483 -55.59 9.27 -6.91
N ALA A 484 -55.64 9.49 -8.23
CA ALA A 484 -56.58 10.43 -8.84
C ALA A 484 -58.06 10.03 -8.61
N ARG A 485 -58.39 8.73 -8.73
CA ARG A 485 -59.75 8.20 -8.47
C ARG A 485 -60.16 8.37 -7.02
N LYS A 486 -59.24 8.16 -6.06
CA LYS A 486 -59.49 8.34 -4.62
C LYS A 486 -59.68 9.81 -4.22
N GLN A 487 -59.04 10.75 -4.93
CA GLN A 487 -59.07 12.18 -4.60
C GLN A 487 -60.21 12.95 -5.30
N ALA A 488 -60.62 12.56 -6.51
CA ALA A 488 -61.47 13.40 -7.36
C ALA A 488 -62.90 12.88 -7.61
N GLY A 489 -63.32 11.72 -7.09
CA GLY A 489 -64.71 11.25 -7.21
C GLY A 489 -65.21 11.23 -8.66
N ALA A 490 -64.66 10.30 -9.46
CA ALA A 490 -64.79 10.18 -10.93
C ALA A 490 -63.92 11.17 -11.72
N VAL A 491 -62.79 10.66 -12.20
CA VAL A 491 -61.94 11.35 -13.18
C VAL A 491 -62.69 11.39 -14.52
N SER A 492 -62.91 12.58 -15.06
CA SER A 492 -63.32 12.76 -16.46
C SER A 492 -62.38 11.98 -17.37
N VAL A 493 -62.95 11.14 -18.26
CA VAL A 493 -62.24 10.36 -19.27
C VAL A 493 -61.58 11.32 -20.28
N GLY A 494 -60.42 11.86 -19.91
CA GLY A 494 -59.53 12.64 -20.78
C GLY A 494 -58.29 11.81 -21.08
N ASP A 495 -58.07 11.52 -22.36
CA ASP A 495 -56.98 10.77 -23.01
C ASP A 495 -56.45 9.50 -22.32
N LYS A 496 -56.46 8.38 -23.07
CA LYS A 496 -55.82 7.13 -22.64
C LYS A 496 -54.35 7.39 -22.31
N ASP A 497 -53.90 6.97 -21.12
CA ASP A 497 -52.48 6.91 -20.77
C ASP A 497 -51.71 6.08 -21.79
N ARG A 498 -50.47 6.46 -22.04
CA ARG A 498 -49.69 5.90 -23.14
C ARG A 498 -48.29 5.51 -22.70
N ILE A 499 -47.79 4.44 -23.30
CA ILE A 499 -46.38 4.08 -23.30
C ILE A 499 -45.92 4.10 -24.76
N LEU A 500 -44.90 4.89 -25.05
CA LEU A 500 -44.33 5.04 -26.39
C LEU A 500 -42.94 4.40 -26.42
N LEU A 501 -42.77 3.40 -27.29
CA LEU A 501 -41.49 2.76 -27.58
C LEU A 501 -40.97 3.27 -28.92
N MET A 502 -39.74 3.77 -28.94
CA MET A 502 -39.08 4.24 -30.16
C MET A 502 -37.72 3.61 -30.31
N SER A 503 -37.32 3.28 -31.54
CA SER A 503 -35.92 2.92 -31.82
C SER A 503 -35.38 3.75 -32.97
N PHE A 504 -34.11 4.14 -32.89
CA PHE A 504 -33.39 4.85 -33.95
C PHE A 504 -31.88 4.61 -33.80
N LEU A 505 -31.10 4.89 -34.85
CA LEU A 505 -29.65 4.89 -34.78
C LEU A 505 -29.15 6.29 -34.40
N GLU A 506 -28.27 6.36 -33.41
CA GLU A 506 -27.58 7.58 -33.01
C GLU A 506 -26.15 7.54 -33.56
N PRO A 507 -25.74 8.49 -34.42
CA PRO A 507 -24.39 8.54 -34.96
C PRO A 507 -23.38 8.70 -33.83
N ALA A 508 -22.29 7.95 -33.85
CA ALA A 508 -21.23 8.12 -32.86
C ALA A 508 -20.18 9.13 -33.34
N GLU A 509 -19.79 10.04 -32.45
CA GLU A 509 -18.74 11.03 -32.73
C GLU A 509 -17.35 10.36 -32.65
N GLY A 510 -16.42 10.73 -33.55
CA GLY A 510 -15.00 10.36 -33.44
C GLY A 510 -14.62 8.94 -33.89
N GLY A 511 -15.35 8.33 -34.85
CA GLY A 511 -14.97 7.05 -35.46
C GLY A 511 -15.37 5.81 -34.65
N GLN A 512 -16.24 5.98 -33.65
CA GLN A 512 -16.87 4.91 -32.88
C GLN A 512 -18.02 4.25 -33.67
N PRO A 513 -18.43 3.01 -33.33
CA PRO A 513 -19.63 2.40 -33.92
C PRO A 513 -20.89 3.19 -33.54
N GLU A 514 -21.85 3.30 -34.47
CA GLU A 514 -23.17 3.90 -34.21
C GLU A 514 -23.83 3.25 -32.99
N ASN A 515 -24.74 3.96 -32.31
CA ASN A 515 -25.50 3.36 -31.21
C ASN A 515 -26.90 2.97 -31.66
N TYR A 516 -27.33 1.75 -31.35
CA TYR A 516 -28.73 1.37 -31.38
C TYR A 516 -29.41 1.95 -30.16
N VAL A 517 -30.37 2.85 -30.38
CA VAL A 517 -31.11 3.51 -29.29
C VAL A 517 -32.51 2.93 -29.20
N LEU A 518 -32.90 2.54 -27.98
CA LEU A 518 -34.28 2.18 -27.65
C LEU A 518 -34.76 3.13 -26.55
N GLN A 519 -35.83 3.87 -26.83
CA GLN A 519 -36.41 4.86 -25.93
C GLN A 519 -37.81 4.42 -25.51
N ILE A 520 -38.07 4.41 -24.20
CA ILE A 520 -39.37 4.03 -23.63
C ILE A 520 -39.86 5.19 -22.79
N SER A 521 -40.95 5.83 -23.22
CA SER A 521 -41.58 6.97 -22.53
C SER A 521 -42.97 6.62 -22.03
N ASP A 522 -43.36 7.15 -20.88
CA ASP A 522 -44.69 6.95 -20.30
C ASP A 522 -45.39 8.27 -19.93
N THR A 523 -46.70 8.19 -19.66
CA THR A 523 -47.53 9.29 -19.13
C THR A 523 -47.68 9.23 -17.60
N GLY A 524 -46.83 8.47 -16.91
CA GLY A 524 -46.79 8.34 -15.45
C GLY A 524 -46.33 9.63 -14.75
N PRO A 525 -46.06 9.57 -13.43
CA PRO A 525 -45.62 10.73 -12.65
C PRO A 525 -44.17 11.18 -12.95
N GLY A 526 -43.38 10.35 -13.66
CA GLY A 526 -41.94 10.57 -13.83
C GLY A 526 -41.12 10.12 -12.62
N VAL A 527 -39.80 10.26 -12.72
CA VAL A 527 -38.85 9.92 -11.64
C VAL A 527 -38.19 11.21 -11.11
N PRO A 528 -38.33 11.54 -9.81
CA PRO A 528 -37.65 12.69 -9.20
C PRO A 528 -36.13 12.64 -9.39
N GLN A 529 -35.50 13.78 -9.60
CA GLN A 529 -34.06 13.86 -9.91
C GLN A 529 -33.17 13.18 -8.86
N GLU A 530 -33.50 13.34 -7.58
CA GLU A 530 -32.81 12.73 -6.44
C GLU A 530 -32.86 11.20 -6.44
N LEU A 531 -33.81 10.60 -7.17
CA LEU A 531 -34.02 9.17 -7.25
C LEU A 531 -33.51 8.56 -8.57
N GLN A 532 -33.18 9.37 -9.59
CA GLN A 532 -32.83 8.88 -10.93
C GLN A 532 -31.58 7.99 -10.96
N GLU A 533 -30.59 8.25 -10.10
CA GLU A 533 -29.40 7.39 -9.98
C GLU A 533 -29.69 6.17 -9.08
N ARG A 534 -30.46 6.37 -8.01
CA ARG A 534 -30.75 5.34 -7.01
C ARG A 534 -31.73 4.27 -7.49
N VAL A 535 -32.58 4.57 -8.47
CA VAL A 535 -33.53 3.58 -9.01
C VAL A 535 -32.88 2.40 -9.72
N PHE A 536 -31.59 2.50 -10.04
CA PHE A 536 -30.80 1.38 -10.56
C PHE A 536 -30.07 0.58 -9.47
N GLU A 537 -30.12 1.02 -8.20
CA GLU A 537 -29.56 0.26 -7.09
C GLU A 537 -30.37 -1.03 -6.85
N PRO A 538 -29.71 -2.19 -6.67
CA PRO A 538 -30.40 -3.42 -6.31
C PRO A 538 -31.22 -3.25 -5.03
N PHE A 539 -32.45 -3.79 -5.03
CA PHE A 539 -33.41 -3.77 -3.92
C PHE A 539 -34.01 -2.39 -3.59
N PHE A 540 -33.62 -1.33 -4.30
CA PHE A 540 -34.27 -0.04 -4.15
C PHE A 540 -35.70 -0.09 -4.74
N THR A 541 -36.71 0.21 -3.93
CA THR A 541 -38.09 0.33 -4.39
C THR A 541 -38.84 1.39 -3.60
N THR A 542 -39.69 2.15 -4.29
CA THR A 542 -40.63 3.10 -3.68
C THR A 542 -41.98 2.47 -3.40
N LYS A 543 -42.16 1.19 -3.73
CA LYS A 543 -43.41 0.46 -3.55
C LYS A 543 -43.54 -0.09 -2.12
N PRO A 544 -44.77 -0.36 -1.64
CA PRO A 544 -45.00 -1.02 -0.36
C PRO A 544 -44.25 -2.36 -0.20
N VAL A 545 -44.04 -2.77 1.06
CA VAL A 545 -43.37 -4.03 1.38
C VAL A 545 -44.14 -5.20 0.76
N GLY A 546 -43.47 -5.98 -0.10
CA GLY A 546 -44.05 -7.14 -0.77
C GLY A 546 -44.63 -6.89 -2.17
N SER A 547 -44.69 -5.65 -2.66
CA SER A 547 -45.23 -5.31 -3.99
C SER A 547 -44.18 -4.83 -4.99
N GLY A 548 -42.90 -4.81 -4.61
CA GLY A 548 -41.78 -4.45 -5.47
C GLY A 548 -40.51 -5.15 -5.05
N THR A 549 -39.85 -5.85 -5.97
CA THR A 549 -38.58 -6.55 -5.72
C THR A 549 -37.38 -5.60 -5.71
N GLY A 550 -37.52 -4.40 -6.28
CA GLY A 550 -36.42 -3.42 -6.44
C GLY A 550 -35.29 -3.89 -7.35
N LEU A 551 -35.50 -4.97 -8.12
CA LEU A 551 -34.45 -5.63 -8.89
C LEU A 551 -34.61 -5.45 -10.40
N GLY A 552 -35.80 -5.05 -10.88
CA GLY A 552 -36.09 -4.92 -12.31
C GLY A 552 -35.19 -3.89 -13.01
N LEU A 553 -35.13 -2.66 -12.51
CA LEU A 553 -34.29 -1.62 -13.11
C LEU A 553 -32.79 -1.87 -12.91
N ALA A 554 -32.38 -2.40 -11.75
CA ALA A 554 -31.00 -2.81 -11.51
C ALA A 554 -30.54 -3.91 -12.50
N THR A 555 -31.45 -4.85 -12.82
CA THR A 555 -31.17 -5.89 -13.82
C THR A 555 -31.12 -5.31 -15.22
N ALA A 556 -32.03 -4.40 -15.57
CA ALA A 556 -31.99 -3.70 -16.84
C ALA A 556 -30.66 -2.94 -17.03
N TYR A 557 -30.19 -2.24 -15.99
CA TYR A 557 -28.90 -1.57 -15.97
C TYR A 557 -27.74 -2.54 -16.17
N GLY A 558 -27.70 -3.64 -15.42
CA GLY A 558 -26.64 -4.65 -15.54
C GLY A 558 -26.59 -5.31 -16.92
N VAL A 559 -27.75 -5.62 -17.51
CA VAL A 559 -27.83 -6.18 -18.86
C VAL A 559 -27.31 -5.20 -19.91
N VAL A 560 -27.71 -3.92 -19.82
CA VAL A 560 -27.24 -2.88 -20.75
C VAL A 560 -25.73 -2.64 -20.63
N GLN A 561 -25.19 -2.60 -19.40
CA GLN A 561 -23.74 -2.49 -19.16
C GLN A 561 -22.96 -3.68 -19.71
N ALA A 562 -23.49 -4.91 -19.58
CA ALA A 562 -22.86 -6.11 -20.15
C ALA A 562 -22.77 -6.07 -21.70
N HIS A 563 -23.59 -5.23 -22.35
CA HIS A 563 -23.54 -4.97 -23.79
C HIS A 563 -22.67 -3.77 -24.16
N GLY A 564 -21.91 -3.20 -23.20
CA GLY A 564 -21.12 -1.97 -23.40
C GLY A 564 -21.99 -0.73 -23.63
N GLY A 565 -23.26 -0.79 -23.20
CA GLY A 565 -24.24 0.26 -23.39
C GLY A 565 -24.45 1.16 -22.16
N SER A 566 -25.37 2.12 -22.30
CA SER A 566 -25.81 3.00 -21.21
C SER A 566 -27.33 3.08 -21.14
N ILE A 567 -27.86 3.28 -19.94
CA ILE A 567 -29.28 3.56 -19.70
C ILE A 567 -29.39 4.85 -18.90
N VAL A 568 -30.22 5.78 -19.37
CA VAL A 568 -30.42 7.09 -18.73
C VAL A 568 -31.91 7.34 -18.57
N ILE A 569 -32.30 8.00 -17.47
CA ILE A 569 -33.68 8.39 -17.20
C ILE A 569 -33.79 9.90 -17.28
N THR A 570 -34.74 10.38 -18.06
CA THR A 570 -35.11 11.79 -18.12
C THR A 570 -36.63 11.93 -17.99
N ARG A 571 -37.12 13.16 -17.92
CA ARG A 571 -38.55 13.44 -18.07
C ARG A 571 -38.89 13.47 -19.56
N SER A 572 -39.94 12.74 -19.96
CA SER A 572 -40.40 12.74 -21.34
C SER A 572 -40.92 14.11 -21.73
N GLU A 573 -40.30 14.76 -22.72
CA GLU A 573 -40.80 16.02 -23.29
C GLU A 573 -42.15 15.85 -23.99
N ARG A 574 -42.41 14.65 -24.54
CA ARG A 574 -43.63 14.34 -25.30
C ARG A 574 -44.80 13.90 -24.42
N LEU A 575 -44.53 13.08 -23.39
CA LEU A 575 -45.58 12.46 -22.56
C LEU A 575 -45.61 12.97 -21.12
N GLY A 576 -44.60 13.73 -20.68
CA GLY A 576 -44.54 14.33 -19.35
C GLY A 576 -44.17 13.41 -18.20
N GLY A 577 -44.20 12.08 -18.40
CA GLY A 577 -43.78 11.03 -17.45
C GLY A 577 -42.30 10.67 -17.56
N ALA A 578 -41.93 9.43 -17.23
CA ALA A 578 -40.53 9.01 -17.30
C ALA A 578 -40.13 8.65 -18.74
N CYS A 579 -38.85 8.84 -19.06
CA CYS A 579 -38.26 8.48 -20.34
C CYS A 579 -36.95 7.74 -20.09
N PHE A 580 -36.92 6.45 -20.41
CA PHE A 580 -35.72 5.62 -20.37
C PHE A 580 -35.09 5.59 -21.76
N THR A 581 -33.82 5.96 -21.86
CA THR A 581 -33.04 5.91 -23.10
C THR A 581 -31.93 4.88 -22.94
N ILE A 582 -32.06 3.76 -23.65
CA ILE A 582 -31.08 2.68 -23.71
C ILE A 582 -30.25 2.85 -24.97
N ARG A 583 -28.92 2.87 -24.82
CA ARG A 583 -27.96 2.94 -25.92
C ARG A 583 -27.07 1.72 -25.87
N VAL A 584 -26.91 1.01 -26.99
CA VAL A 584 -25.91 -0.05 -27.13
C VAL A 584 -25.12 0.12 -28.43
N PRO A 585 -23.83 -0.25 -28.46
CA PRO A 585 -23.06 -0.21 -29.69
C PRO A 585 -23.71 -1.07 -30.78
N TYR A 586 -23.96 -0.46 -31.94
CA TYR A 586 -24.49 -1.08 -33.14
C TYR A 586 -23.37 -1.35 -34.13
N LYS A 587 -23.31 -2.58 -34.64
CA LYS A 587 -22.39 -2.96 -35.70
C LYS A 587 -23.18 -3.58 -36.84
N ALA A 588 -23.17 -2.94 -38.00
CA ALA A 588 -23.75 -3.51 -39.21
C ALA A 588 -22.91 -4.73 -39.66
N GLY A 589 -23.46 -5.94 -39.53
CA GLY A 589 -22.99 -7.12 -40.27
C GLY A 589 -21.91 -8.02 -39.66
N GLU A 590 -21.48 -7.87 -38.39
CA GLU A 590 -20.50 -8.80 -37.79
C GLU A 590 -21.18 -10.00 -37.08
N GLU A 591 -20.90 -11.22 -37.55
CA GLU A 591 -21.06 -12.44 -36.74
C GLU A 591 -19.91 -12.53 -35.73
N ARG A 592 -20.15 -12.17 -34.46
CA ARG A 592 -19.26 -12.59 -33.38
C ARG A 592 -19.51 -14.06 -33.09
N ARG A 593 -18.73 -14.96 -33.70
CA ARG A 593 -18.59 -16.35 -33.21
C ARG A 593 -18.06 -16.27 -31.78
N GLY A 594 -18.76 -16.91 -30.84
CA GLY A 594 -18.48 -16.85 -29.42
C GLY A 594 -17.03 -17.18 -29.09
N GLU A 595 -16.34 -16.24 -28.44
CA GLU A 595 -15.11 -16.53 -27.72
C GLU A 595 -15.48 -17.31 -26.46
N HIS A 596 -15.22 -18.62 -26.47
CA HIS A 596 -15.11 -19.38 -25.24
C HIS A 596 -13.90 -18.85 -24.45
N VAL A 597 -14.19 -18.22 -23.32
CA VAL A 597 -13.22 -17.92 -22.27
C VAL A 597 -12.72 -19.26 -21.73
N ILE A 598 -11.42 -19.56 -21.93
CA ILE A 598 -10.68 -20.60 -21.22
C ILE A 598 -10.15 -20.01 -19.91
#